data_AF-A0A326QK26-F1
#
_entry.id   AF-A0A326QK26-F1
#
_cell.length_a   1.000
_cell.length_b   1.000
_cell.length_c   1.000
_cell.angle_alpha   90.00
_cell.angle_beta   90.00
_cell.angle_gamma   90.00
#
_symmetry.space_group_name_H-M   'P 1'
#
loop_
_entity.id
_entity.type
_entity.pdbx_description
1 polymer ?
#
loop_
_entity_poly.entity_id
_entity_poly.type
_entity_poly.pdbx_seq_one_letter_code
_entity_poly.pdbx_strand_id
1 'polypeptide(L)'
;MAHALCFVLHGSATGASSGPPQWSELLAQQHEAITEAQSLRIFRCPPGWDGSLDELVSAGRANAAGDDPFEALPDASAESSPARRLLCNATIPRFAAERLWLSVYDLESENASPQAEPRQLRLLDSFPLAAAANETCWFFPTDDGRYLSCATNEQVRCLPGFTPELRFSDTPFAYDRAGIKVLWSLMADEECLRCVGLTYERRRVDFPLIERQRSVDTTWMAFQVDSQAEQPLQVTSTITTYQG
;
A
#
# COMPACT_ATOMS: atom_id res chain seq x y z
N MET A 1 -14.78 14.03 -24.01
CA MET A 1 -14.82 14.41 -22.58
C MET A 1 -14.44 13.16 -21.82
N ALA A 2 -13.53 13.27 -20.87
CA ALA A 2 -12.93 12.10 -20.24
C ALA A 2 -13.65 11.78 -18.93
N HIS A 3 -14.16 10.56 -18.82
CA HIS A 3 -14.73 9.99 -17.61
C HIS A 3 -13.68 9.18 -16.85
N ALA A 4 -13.75 9.16 -15.52
CA ALA A 4 -12.95 8.31 -14.65
C ALA A 4 -13.73 7.90 -13.40
N LEU A 5 -13.50 6.67 -12.92
CA LEU A 5 -13.95 6.26 -11.59
C LEU A 5 -13.00 6.79 -10.53
N CYS A 6 -13.58 7.37 -9.48
CA CYS A 6 -12.87 7.93 -8.34
C CYS A 6 -13.42 7.34 -7.05
N PHE A 7 -12.51 6.95 -6.16
CA PHE A 7 -12.78 6.23 -4.92
C PHE A 7 -12.40 7.10 -3.72
N VAL A 8 -13.39 7.59 -2.98
CA VAL A 8 -13.17 8.48 -1.82
C VAL A 8 -13.48 7.72 -0.54
N LEU A 9 -12.51 7.65 0.36
CA LEU A 9 -12.69 7.13 1.71
C LEU A 9 -13.01 8.26 2.68
N HIS A 10 -13.90 7.99 3.64
CA HIS A 10 -14.32 8.97 4.65
C HIS A 10 -14.95 8.29 5.87
N GLY A 11 -15.04 9.01 7.00
CA GLY A 11 -15.35 8.43 8.31
C GLY A 11 -16.84 8.27 8.67
N SER A 12 -17.77 8.65 7.81
CA SER A 12 -19.21 8.61 8.13
C SER A 12 -20.03 8.39 6.86
N ALA A 13 -21.31 8.05 6.93
CA ALA A 13 -22.12 8.13 5.71
C ALA A 13 -22.02 9.57 5.18
N THR A 14 -21.78 9.78 3.87
CA THR A 14 -21.97 11.09 3.26
C THR A 14 -23.45 11.46 3.42
N GLY A 15 -23.76 12.10 4.54
CA GLY A 15 -25.09 12.52 4.90
C GLY A 15 -25.42 13.72 4.04
N ALA A 16 -26.18 13.49 2.97
CA ALA A 16 -27.04 14.45 2.29
C ALA A 16 -26.74 15.93 2.61
N SER A 17 -25.58 16.43 2.21
CA SER A 17 -25.43 17.87 2.02
C SER A 17 -26.45 18.23 0.95
N SER A 18 -27.20 19.30 1.14
CA SER A 18 -28.36 19.66 0.30
C SER A 18 -27.98 20.14 -1.11
N GLY A 19 -26.81 19.75 -1.62
CA GLY A 19 -26.23 20.15 -2.89
C GLY A 19 -25.18 19.14 -3.39
N PRO A 20 -24.71 19.29 -4.64
CA PRO A 20 -23.66 18.44 -5.19
C PRO A 20 -22.37 18.59 -4.36
N PRO A 21 -21.66 17.49 -4.06
CA PRO A 21 -20.42 17.55 -3.29
C PRO A 21 -19.38 18.37 -4.05
N GLN A 22 -18.65 19.23 -3.32
CA GLN A 22 -17.54 19.98 -3.90
C GLN A 22 -16.26 19.13 -3.89
N TRP A 23 -15.40 19.30 -4.90
CA TRP A 23 -14.15 18.54 -4.97
C TRP A 23 -13.26 18.76 -3.74
N SER A 24 -13.17 20.00 -3.27
CA SER A 24 -12.43 20.37 -2.04
C SER A 24 -12.93 19.65 -0.79
N GLU A 25 -14.24 19.41 -0.66
CA GLU A 25 -14.83 18.67 0.45
C GLU A 25 -14.44 17.18 0.38
N LEU A 26 -14.46 16.58 -0.80
CA LEU A 26 -14.02 15.19 -1.00
C LEU A 26 -12.53 15.01 -0.70
N LEU A 27 -11.69 15.98 -1.07
CA LEU A 27 -10.27 15.98 -0.73
C LEU A 27 -10.07 16.07 0.80
N ALA A 28 -10.80 16.97 1.48
CA ALA A 28 -10.70 17.10 2.93
C ALA A 28 -11.09 15.79 3.64
N GLN A 29 -12.20 15.17 3.23
CA GLN A 29 -12.66 13.89 3.76
C GLN A 29 -11.64 12.77 3.53
N GLN A 30 -11.05 12.69 2.33
CA GLN A 30 -10.02 11.72 2.00
C GLN A 30 -8.76 11.89 2.87
N HIS A 31 -8.33 13.13 3.10
CA HIS A 31 -7.17 13.42 3.94
C HIS A 31 -7.38 13.02 5.40
N GLU A 32 -8.62 13.06 5.90
CA GLU A 32 -8.96 12.59 7.25
C GLU A 32 -9.08 11.06 7.32
N ALA A 33 -9.38 10.39 6.20
CA ALA A 33 -9.58 8.94 6.16
C ALA A 33 -8.27 8.14 6.11
N ILE A 34 -7.26 8.63 5.40
CA ILE A 34 -5.93 8.00 5.31
C ILE A 34 -4.88 8.96 5.85
N THR A 35 -4.53 8.80 7.12
CA THR A 35 -3.50 9.62 7.79
C THR A 35 -2.22 8.85 8.07
N GLU A 36 -2.28 7.51 8.04
CA GLU A 36 -1.15 6.65 8.37
C GLU A 36 -0.88 5.67 7.22
N ALA A 37 0.39 5.32 7.05
CA ALA A 37 0.83 4.27 6.16
C ALA A 37 2.04 3.55 6.76
N GLN A 38 2.41 2.42 6.16
CA GLN A 38 3.67 1.74 6.40
C GLN A 38 4.44 1.63 5.09
N SER A 39 5.65 2.16 5.06
CA SER A 39 6.61 1.84 4.01
C SER A 39 7.23 0.50 4.29
N LEU A 40 7.05 -0.45 3.38
CA LEU A 40 7.60 -1.79 3.45
C LEU A 40 8.56 -2.03 2.29
N ARG A 41 9.79 -2.42 2.62
CA ARG A 41 10.72 -3.00 1.65
C ARG A 41 11.06 -4.42 2.03
N ILE A 42 11.22 -5.28 1.03
CA ILE A 42 11.66 -6.66 1.21
C ILE A 42 12.85 -6.91 0.28
N PHE A 43 13.92 -7.43 0.84
CA PHE A 43 15.16 -7.77 0.17
C PHE A 43 15.40 -9.28 0.25
N ARG A 44 15.82 -9.88 -0.86
CA ARG A 44 16.38 -11.24 -0.89
C ARG A 44 17.81 -11.20 -0.39
N CYS A 45 18.14 -12.07 0.58
CA CYS A 45 19.53 -12.24 1.02
C CYS A 45 20.38 -12.84 -0.12
N PRO A 46 21.65 -12.44 -0.28
CA PRO A 46 22.55 -13.04 -1.27
C PRO A 46 22.70 -14.56 -1.05
N PRO A 47 22.86 -15.36 -2.14
CA PRO A 47 23.18 -16.78 -2.01
C PRO A 47 24.44 -16.98 -1.16
N GLY A 48 24.39 -17.88 -0.19
CA GLY A 48 25.52 -18.17 0.70
C GLY A 48 25.73 -17.15 1.82
N TRP A 49 24.91 -16.09 1.93
CA TRP A 49 24.94 -15.24 3.12
C TRP A 49 24.46 -16.03 4.34
N ASP A 50 25.34 -16.18 5.32
CA ASP A 50 25.14 -16.89 6.58
C ASP A 50 25.11 -15.95 7.80
N GLY A 51 25.34 -14.65 7.59
CA GLY A 51 25.33 -13.64 8.64
C GLY A 51 23.97 -13.41 9.30
N SER A 52 23.97 -12.48 10.25
CA SER A 52 22.81 -12.12 11.08
C SER A 52 22.34 -10.68 10.89
N LEU A 53 21.10 -10.39 11.32
CA LEU A 53 20.58 -9.03 11.32
C LEU A 53 21.38 -8.11 12.27
N ASP A 54 21.78 -8.62 13.44
CA ASP A 54 22.61 -7.89 14.40
C ASP A 54 23.95 -7.44 13.81
N GLU A 55 24.59 -8.28 12.99
CA GLU A 55 25.83 -7.92 12.28
C GLU A 55 25.60 -6.78 11.29
N LEU A 56 24.49 -6.81 10.54
CA LEU A 56 24.15 -5.74 9.59
C LEU A 56 23.84 -4.42 10.30
N VAL A 57 23.14 -4.47 11.44
CA VAL A 57 22.86 -3.28 12.25
C VAL A 57 24.15 -2.74 12.87
N SER A 58 24.99 -3.60 13.44
CA SER A 58 26.27 -3.21 14.04
C SER A 58 27.25 -2.62 13.02
N ALA A 59 27.19 -3.08 11.77
CA ALA A 59 27.95 -2.52 10.65
C ALA A 59 27.31 -1.25 10.05
N GLY A 60 26.18 -0.78 10.57
CA GLY A 60 25.46 0.42 10.10
C GLY A 60 24.73 0.25 8.76
N ARG A 61 24.55 -0.99 8.29
CA ARG A 61 23.98 -1.32 6.97
C ARG A 61 22.47 -1.49 7.02
N ALA A 62 21.97 -2.22 8.02
CA ALA A 62 20.55 -2.22 8.36
C ALA A 62 20.30 -1.04 9.31
N ASN A 63 19.86 0.09 8.76
CA ASN A 63 19.69 1.34 9.50
C ASN A 63 18.29 1.95 9.25
N ALA A 64 18.02 3.09 9.87
CA ALA A 64 16.70 3.73 9.82
C ALA A 64 16.33 4.35 8.45
N ALA A 65 17.24 4.38 7.47
CA ALA A 65 16.91 4.78 6.10
C ALA A 65 16.20 3.65 5.32
N GLY A 66 16.40 2.39 5.73
CA GLY A 66 15.80 1.23 5.08
C GLY A 66 16.42 0.88 3.73
N ASP A 67 17.66 1.31 3.47
CA ASP A 67 18.37 1.06 2.21
C ASP A 67 18.89 -0.38 2.12
N ASP A 68 19.29 -0.82 0.92
CA ASP A 68 19.74 -2.21 0.70
C ASP A 68 21.00 -2.51 1.54
N PRO A 69 20.90 -3.40 2.56
CA PRO A 69 22.01 -3.64 3.48
C PRO A 69 23.17 -4.43 2.83
N PHE A 70 22.99 -4.90 1.59
CA PHE A 70 23.95 -5.70 0.85
C PHE A 70 24.60 -4.94 -0.32
N GLU A 71 24.29 -3.66 -0.55
CA GLU A 71 24.85 -2.88 -1.66
C GLU A 71 26.38 -2.84 -1.65
N ALA A 72 26.99 -2.74 -0.47
CA ALA A 72 28.44 -2.66 -0.30
C ALA A 72 29.16 -4.02 -0.22
N LEU A 73 28.49 -5.16 -0.44
CA LEU A 73 29.14 -6.48 -0.38
C LEU A 73 29.86 -6.81 -1.68
N PRO A 74 31.19 -7.07 -1.64
CA PRO A 74 31.96 -7.48 -2.80
C PRO A 74 31.74 -8.97 -3.06
N ASP A 75 30.67 -9.32 -3.77
CA ASP A 75 30.50 -10.55 -4.57
C ASP A 75 29.03 -10.70 -5.00
N ALA A 76 28.48 -9.62 -5.56
CA ALA A 76 27.22 -9.74 -6.24
C ALA A 76 27.45 -10.38 -7.61
N SER A 77 27.30 -11.72 -7.71
CA SER A 77 26.98 -12.36 -8.99
C SER A 77 25.88 -11.58 -9.74
N ALA A 78 25.77 -11.73 -11.05
CA ALA A 78 24.75 -11.01 -11.85
C ALA A 78 23.29 -11.24 -11.38
N GLU A 79 23.05 -12.30 -10.59
CA GLU A 79 21.75 -12.62 -9.96
C GLU A 79 21.49 -11.83 -8.67
N SER A 80 22.53 -11.29 -8.07
CA SER A 80 22.51 -10.53 -6.82
C SER A 80 22.73 -9.03 -7.03
N SER A 81 22.44 -8.49 -8.22
CA SER A 81 22.46 -7.03 -8.40
C SER A 81 21.45 -6.35 -7.46
N PRO A 82 21.69 -5.12 -6.99
CA PRO A 82 20.77 -4.41 -6.08
C PRO A 82 19.32 -4.37 -6.58
N ALA A 83 19.15 -4.18 -7.90
CA ALA A 83 17.83 -4.16 -8.55
C ALA A 83 17.09 -5.51 -8.54
N ARG A 84 17.80 -6.65 -8.41
CA ARG A 84 17.20 -7.99 -8.31
C ARG A 84 16.95 -8.44 -6.88
N ARG A 85 17.58 -7.80 -5.89
CA ARG A 85 17.39 -8.13 -4.47
C ARG A 85 16.16 -7.48 -3.87
N LEU A 86 15.84 -6.24 -4.26
CA LEU A 86 14.63 -5.57 -3.82
C LEU A 86 13.40 -6.23 -4.46
N LEU A 87 12.64 -6.99 -3.67
CA LEU A 87 11.45 -7.71 -4.11
C LEU A 87 10.17 -6.90 -3.93
N CYS A 88 10.14 -6.07 -2.90
CA CYS A 88 9.00 -5.22 -2.59
C CYS A 88 9.49 -3.83 -2.20
N ASN A 89 8.81 -2.81 -2.68
CA ASN A 89 8.93 -1.42 -2.23
C ASN A 89 7.54 -0.80 -2.33
N ALA A 90 6.78 -0.87 -1.24
CA ALA A 90 5.38 -0.49 -1.22
C ALA A 90 5.11 0.46 -0.06
N THR A 91 4.20 1.40 -0.28
CA THR A 91 3.55 2.16 0.78
C THR A 91 2.15 1.57 0.96
N ILE A 92 1.91 1.02 2.13
CA ILE A 92 0.66 0.35 2.50
C ILE A 92 -0.15 1.34 3.34
N PRO A 93 -1.23 1.93 2.82
CA PRO A 93 -2.06 2.83 3.60
C PRO A 93 -2.72 2.05 4.73
N ARG A 94 -2.69 2.60 5.94
CA ARG A 94 -3.34 2.03 7.12
C ARG A 94 -4.71 2.66 7.24
N PHE A 95 -5.75 1.93 6.87
CA PHE A 95 -7.12 2.37 7.03
C PHE A 95 -7.98 1.28 7.68
N ALA A 96 -8.76 1.69 8.68
CA ALA A 96 -9.64 0.82 9.46
C ALA A 96 -10.95 0.59 8.71
N ALA A 97 -11.02 -0.47 7.91
CA ALA A 97 -12.17 -0.74 7.03
C ALA A 97 -13.51 -0.80 7.75
N GLU A 98 -13.51 -1.19 9.03
CA GLU A 98 -14.70 -1.22 9.88
C GLU A 98 -15.23 0.17 10.30
N ARG A 99 -14.43 1.21 10.14
CA ARG A 99 -14.76 2.60 10.51
C ARG A 99 -14.97 3.52 9.33
N LEU A 100 -14.74 3.02 8.11
CA LEU A 100 -14.74 3.84 6.91
C LEU A 100 -15.94 3.53 6.01
N TRP A 101 -16.26 4.56 5.23
CA TRP A 101 -17.17 4.50 4.11
C TRP A 101 -16.37 4.70 2.82
N LEU A 102 -16.85 4.09 1.75
CA LEU A 102 -16.35 4.30 0.40
C LEU A 102 -17.47 4.96 -0.42
N SER A 103 -17.19 6.13 -0.97
CA SER A 103 -18.01 6.76 -1.99
C SER A 103 -17.32 6.66 -3.34
N VAL A 104 -18.06 6.23 -4.36
CA VAL A 104 -17.57 6.07 -5.73
C VAL A 104 -18.21 7.14 -6.61
N TYR A 105 -17.38 7.86 -7.35
CA TYR A 105 -17.79 8.94 -8.23
C TYR A 105 -17.40 8.66 -9.67
N ASP A 106 -18.26 9.08 -10.60
CA ASP A 106 -17.92 9.31 -12.00
C ASP A 106 -17.46 10.76 -12.12
N LEU A 107 -16.20 10.95 -12.50
CA LEU A 107 -15.60 12.26 -12.75
C LEU A 107 -15.63 12.56 -14.23
N GLU A 108 -16.19 13.70 -14.62
CA GLU A 108 -16.00 14.25 -15.97
C GLU A 108 -14.90 15.31 -15.92
N SER A 109 -13.85 15.16 -16.71
CA SER A 109 -12.74 16.11 -16.80
C SER A 109 -12.40 16.46 -18.26
N GLU A 110 -11.91 17.68 -18.47
CA GLU A 110 -11.37 18.13 -19.75
C GLU A 110 -9.93 17.62 -19.95
N ASN A 111 -9.18 17.46 -18.85
CA ASN A 111 -7.82 16.96 -18.86
C ASN A 111 -7.77 15.58 -18.19
N ALA A 112 -7.08 14.64 -18.83
CA ALA A 112 -6.82 13.30 -18.35
C ALA A 112 -5.83 13.29 -17.16
N SER A 113 -6.18 13.95 -16.05
CA SER A 113 -5.40 13.95 -14.82
C SER A 113 -6.29 13.63 -13.61
N PRO A 114 -5.97 12.60 -12.83
CA PRO A 114 -6.67 12.28 -11.58
C PRO A 114 -6.47 13.33 -10.47
N GLN A 115 -5.55 14.29 -10.67
CA GLN A 115 -5.25 15.35 -9.72
C GLN A 115 -5.96 16.68 -10.03
N ALA A 116 -6.57 16.81 -11.21
CA ALA A 116 -7.26 18.02 -11.61
C ALA A 116 -8.68 18.04 -11.03
N GLU A 117 -9.15 19.24 -10.67
CA GLU A 117 -10.55 19.42 -10.31
C GLU A 117 -11.45 19.04 -11.50
N PRO A 118 -12.39 18.10 -11.31
CA PRO A 118 -13.26 17.66 -12.38
C PRO A 118 -14.32 18.72 -12.68
N ARG A 119 -14.76 18.75 -13.94
CA ARG A 119 -15.84 19.61 -14.39
C ARG A 119 -17.18 19.19 -13.80
N GLN A 120 -17.40 17.88 -13.66
CA GLN A 120 -18.59 17.33 -13.01
C GLN A 120 -18.24 16.16 -12.10
N LEU A 121 -18.97 16.10 -10.99
CA LEU A 121 -18.92 15.04 -9.99
C LEU A 121 -20.28 14.39 -9.89
N ARG A 122 -20.36 13.10 -10.21
CA ARG A 122 -21.58 12.31 -10.03
C ARG A 122 -21.32 11.16 -9.07
N LEU A 123 -21.99 11.18 -7.92
CA LEU A 123 -22.00 10.06 -6.99
C LEU A 123 -22.69 8.86 -7.65
N LEU A 124 -21.97 7.73 -7.72
CA LEU A 124 -22.50 6.45 -8.21
C LEU A 124 -22.95 5.57 -7.06
N ASP A 125 -22.20 5.55 -5.96
CA ASP A 125 -22.44 4.68 -4.83
C ASP A 125 -21.79 5.22 -3.56
N SER A 126 -22.35 4.89 -2.40
CA SER A 126 -21.76 5.16 -1.09
C SER A 126 -22.18 4.09 -0.10
N PHE A 127 -21.21 3.42 0.53
CA PHE A 127 -21.49 2.31 1.43
C PHE A 127 -20.38 2.13 2.49
N PRO A 128 -20.68 1.49 3.64
CA PRO A 128 -19.66 1.15 4.62
C PRO A 128 -18.63 0.21 3.99
N LEU A 129 -17.34 0.49 4.16
CA LEU A 129 -16.28 -0.31 3.55
C LEU A 129 -16.27 -1.76 4.07
N ALA A 130 -16.71 -1.98 5.31
CA ALA A 130 -16.93 -3.30 5.89
C ALA A 130 -17.95 -4.18 5.14
N ALA A 131 -18.79 -3.59 4.28
CA ALA A 131 -19.75 -4.34 3.47
C ALA A 131 -19.18 -4.80 2.11
N ALA A 132 -17.96 -4.39 1.75
CA ALA A 132 -17.28 -4.90 0.56
C ALA A 132 -16.86 -6.38 0.76
N ALA A 133 -16.76 -7.12 -0.35
CA ALA A 133 -16.21 -8.47 -0.31
C ALA A 133 -14.70 -8.44 -0.01
N ASN A 134 -14.16 -9.56 0.47
CA ASN A 134 -12.73 -9.69 0.76
C ASN A 134 -12.00 -10.41 -0.38
N GLU A 135 -10.74 -10.02 -0.59
CA GLU A 135 -9.79 -10.70 -1.44
C GLU A 135 -8.46 -10.80 -0.72
N THR A 136 -7.76 -11.91 -0.89
CA THR A 136 -6.53 -12.20 -0.18
C THR A 136 -5.34 -12.06 -1.11
N CYS A 137 -4.26 -11.44 -0.64
CA CYS A 137 -3.02 -11.31 -1.40
C CYS A 137 -1.79 -11.75 -0.60
N TRP A 138 -0.80 -12.25 -1.33
CA TRP A 138 0.54 -12.52 -0.80
C TRP A 138 1.38 -11.24 -0.90
N PHE A 139 1.75 -10.69 0.25
CA PHE A 139 2.65 -9.53 0.30
C PHE A 139 4.11 -9.93 0.53
N PHE A 140 4.33 -11.15 1.02
CA PHE A 140 5.63 -11.74 1.25
C PHE A 140 6.03 -12.64 0.06
N PRO A 141 7.35 -12.83 -0.17
CA PRO A 141 7.84 -13.77 -1.17
C PRO A 141 7.24 -15.17 -0.97
N THR A 142 6.94 -15.84 -2.08
CA THR A 142 6.45 -17.23 -2.10
C THR A 142 7.53 -18.24 -2.50
N ASP A 143 8.68 -17.75 -2.97
CA ASP A 143 9.84 -18.59 -3.27
C ASP A 143 10.56 -18.96 -1.97
N ASP A 144 11.16 -20.15 -1.94
CA ASP A 144 12.00 -20.57 -0.81
C ASP A 144 13.26 -19.69 -0.73
N GLY A 145 13.64 -19.28 0.48
CA GLY A 145 14.84 -18.49 0.68
C GLY A 145 14.90 -17.69 1.98
N ARG A 146 15.98 -16.92 2.15
CA ARG A 146 16.18 -15.98 3.25
C ARG A 146 15.94 -14.55 2.78
N TYR A 147 15.27 -13.78 3.63
CA TYR A 147 14.85 -12.42 3.32
C TYR A 147 15.05 -11.49 4.51
N LEU A 148 15.19 -10.21 4.19
CA LEU A 148 15.09 -9.12 5.14
C LEU A 148 13.94 -8.22 4.72
N SER A 149 13.08 -7.83 5.65
CA SER A 149 12.15 -6.72 5.44
C SER A 149 12.51 -5.56 6.35
N CYS A 150 12.27 -4.35 5.88
CA CYS A 150 12.26 -3.16 6.72
C CYS A 150 10.90 -2.46 6.60
N ALA A 151 10.33 -2.13 7.75
CA ALA A 151 9.05 -1.46 7.87
C ALA A 151 9.22 -0.15 8.65
N THR A 152 8.72 0.94 8.07
CA THR A 152 8.75 2.28 8.67
C THR A 152 7.33 2.83 8.68
N ASN A 153 6.85 3.25 9.84
CA ASN A 153 5.57 3.94 9.93
C ASN A 153 5.69 5.34 9.30
N GLU A 154 4.61 5.79 8.66
CA GLU A 154 4.55 7.09 8.01
C GLU A 154 3.24 7.78 8.36
N GLN A 155 3.30 9.08 8.62
CA GLN A 155 2.15 9.98 8.51
C GLN A 155 2.03 10.41 7.05
N VAL A 156 0.84 10.31 6.48
CA VAL A 156 0.62 10.52 5.05
C VAL A 156 -0.61 11.38 4.79
N ARG A 157 -0.64 11.98 3.59
CA ARG A 157 -1.88 12.43 2.96
C ARG A 157 -1.97 11.88 1.56
N CYS A 158 -3.15 11.40 1.20
CA CYS A 158 -3.40 10.81 -0.10
C CYS A 158 -4.55 11.51 -0.81
N LEU A 159 -4.48 11.59 -2.13
CA LEU A 159 -5.62 11.94 -2.98
C LEU A 159 -6.62 10.79 -3.07
N PRO A 160 -7.85 11.06 -3.56
CA PRO A 160 -8.80 10.02 -3.89
C PRO A 160 -8.21 8.94 -4.78
N GLY A 161 -8.73 7.73 -4.63
CA GLY A 161 -8.24 6.54 -5.30
C GLY A 161 -8.67 6.47 -6.76
N PHE A 162 -7.83 5.89 -7.59
CA PHE A 162 -8.09 5.60 -9.00
C PHE A 162 -7.50 4.23 -9.37
N THR A 163 -8.01 3.61 -10.42
CA THR A 163 -7.38 2.41 -11.01
C THR A 163 -6.57 2.84 -12.24
N PRO A 164 -5.23 2.89 -12.20
CA PRO A 164 -4.42 3.41 -13.32
C PRO A 164 -4.66 2.70 -14.65
N GLU A 165 -5.07 1.43 -14.60
CA GLU A 165 -5.33 0.62 -15.79
C GLU A 165 -6.70 0.91 -16.43
N LEU A 166 -7.66 1.44 -15.66
CA LEU A 166 -8.86 2.04 -16.25
C LEU A 166 -8.50 3.43 -16.73
N ARG A 167 -8.00 3.49 -17.97
CA ARG A 167 -7.82 4.75 -18.69
C ARG A 167 -9.15 5.49 -18.77
N PHE A 168 -9.05 6.80 -18.90
CA PHE A 168 -10.20 7.66 -19.16
C PHE A 168 -11.05 7.15 -20.33
N SER A 169 -12.37 7.27 -20.18
CA SER A 169 -13.36 6.83 -21.17
C SER A 169 -14.11 8.01 -21.75
N ASP A 170 -14.50 7.96 -23.03
CA ASP A 170 -15.37 8.99 -23.62
C ASP A 170 -16.83 8.89 -23.15
N THR A 171 -17.17 7.79 -22.47
CA THR A 171 -18.49 7.55 -21.87
C THR A 171 -18.39 7.22 -20.39
N PRO A 172 -19.44 7.50 -19.60
CA PRO A 172 -19.52 7.06 -18.21
C PRO A 172 -19.23 5.57 -18.02
N PHE A 173 -18.57 5.23 -16.93
CA PHE A 173 -18.31 3.84 -16.56
C PHE A 173 -19.59 3.16 -16.06
N ALA A 174 -19.79 1.90 -16.47
CA ALA A 174 -20.76 1.01 -15.82
C ALA A 174 -20.13 0.49 -14.52
N TYR A 175 -20.39 1.19 -13.42
CA TYR A 175 -19.95 0.78 -12.09
C TYR A 175 -20.81 -0.37 -11.55
N ASP A 176 -20.14 -1.39 -11.01
CA ASP A 176 -20.76 -2.47 -10.24
C ASP A 176 -20.06 -2.63 -8.89
N ARG A 177 -20.80 -2.48 -7.80
CA ARG A 177 -20.28 -2.66 -6.43
C ARG A 177 -19.65 -4.04 -6.23
N ALA A 178 -20.15 -5.08 -6.90
CA ALA A 178 -19.60 -6.43 -6.79
C ALA A 178 -18.13 -6.53 -7.24
N GLY A 179 -17.68 -5.57 -8.05
CA GLY A 179 -16.27 -5.45 -8.46
C GLY A 179 -15.35 -4.95 -7.35
N ILE A 180 -15.89 -4.34 -6.28
CA ILE A 180 -15.09 -3.80 -5.16
C ILE A 180 -14.75 -4.87 -4.15
N LYS A 181 -13.47 -4.96 -3.81
CA LYS A 181 -13.00 -5.83 -2.73
C LYS A 181 -11.97 -5.16 -1.83
N VAL A 182 -11.98 -5.52 -0.56
CA VAL A 182 -10.94 -5.19 0.42
C VAL A 182 -9.83 -6.23 0.32
N LEU A 183 -8.60 -5.77 0.12
CA LEU A 183 -7.42 -6.63 0.06
C LEU A 183 -6.88 -6.90 1.45
N TRP A 184 -6.77 -8.18 1.80
CA TRP A 184 -6.20 -8.65 3.05
C TRP A 184 -4.91 -9.43 2.83
N SER A 185 -3.88 -9.14 3.64
CA SER A 185 -2.62 -9.89 3.61
C SER A 185 -2.79 -11.26 4.25
N LEU A 186 -2.36 -12.32 3.56
CA LEU A 186 -2.43 -13.70 4.06
C LEU A 186 -1.36 -14.06 5.10
N MET A 187 -0.24 -13.34 5.09
CA MET A 187 0.98 -13.68 5.85
C MET A 187 1.27 -12.69 6.98
N ALA A 188 0.31 -11.82 7.25
CA ALA A 188 0.39 -10.86 8.34
C ALA A 188 -0.20 -11.47 9.61
N ASP A 189 0.63 -12.04 10.47
CA ASP A 189 0.26 -12.30 11.86
C ASP A 189 0.03 -10.98 12.64
N GLU A 190 0.53 -9.87 12.11
CA GLU A 190 0.38 -8.54 12.68
C GLU A 190 -0.95 -7.87 12.29
N GLU A 191 -1.68 -7.36 13.29
CA GLU A 191 -2.98 -6.69 13.08
C GLU A 191 -2.89 -5.49 12.12
N CYS A 192 -1.72 -4.85 12.05
CA CYS A 192 -1.47 -3.63 11.27
C CYS A 192 -1.35 -3.86 9.75
N LEU A 193 -1.15 -5.11 9.32
CA LEU A 193 -1.00 -5.51 7.91
C LEU A 193 -2.22 -6.29 7.39
N ARG A 194 -3.32 -6.29 8.16
CA ARG A 194 -4.53 -7.03 7.80
C ARG A 194 -5.19 -6.47 6.56
N CYS A 195 -5.43 -5.16 6.47
CA CYS A 195 -5.99 -4.51 5.27
C CYS A 195 -4.90 -3.73 4.53
N VAL A 196 -4.64 -4.08 3.27
CA VAL A 196 -3.51 -3.55 2.50
C VAL A 196 -3.92 -2.76 1.25
N GLY A 197 -5.22 -2.65 1.00
CA GLY A 197 -5.73 -1.85 -0.11
C GLY A 197 -7.14 -2.23 -0.54
N LEU A 198 -7.53 -1.73 -1.71
CA LEU A 198 -8.80 -2.04 -2.37
C LEU A 198 -8.52 -2.49 -3.81
N THR A 199 -9.38 -3.35 -4.33
CA THR A 199 -9.47 -3.62 -5.75
C THR A 199 -10.84 -3.24 -6.30
N TYR A 200 -10.85 -2.86 -7.58
CA TYR A 200 -12.05 -2.78 -8.40
C TYR A 200 -11.82 -3.60 -9.67
N GLU A 201 -12.67 -4.58 -9.95
CA GLU A 201 -12.52 -5.45 -11.13
C GLU A 201 -11.12 -6.13 -11.19
N ARG A 202 -10.62 -6.57 -10.02
CA ARG A 202 -9.29 -7.17 -9.82
C ARG A 202 -8.09 -6.26 -10.15
N ARG A 203 -8.33 -4.96 -10.27
CA ARG A 203 -7.28 -3.93 -10.42
C ARG A 203 -7.13 -3.18 -9.12
N ARG A 204 -5.89 -2.83 -8.76
CA ARG A 204 -5.63 -2.09 -7.53
C ARG A 204 -6.18 -0.67 -7.65
N VAL A 205 -6.85 -0.22 -6.59
CA VAL A 205 -7.15 1.19 -6.41
C VAL A 205 -5.94 1.82 -5.75
N ASP A 206 -5.30 2.72 -6.49
CA ASP A 206 -4.14 3.49 -6.02
C ASP A 206 -4.61 4.83 -5.47
N PHE A 207 -4.20 5.11 -4.24
CA PHE A 207 -4.40 6.39 -3.57
C PHE A 207 -3.11 7.22 -3.67
N PRO A 208 -3.02 8.20 -4.58
CA PRO A 208 -1.78 8.91 -4.83
C PRO A 208 -1.30 9.67 -3.59
N LEU A 209 -0.05 9.44 -3.19
CA LEU A 209 0.57 10.10 -2.05
C LEU A 209 0.97 11.53 -2.42
N ILE A 210 0.57 12.51 -1.60
CA ILE A 210 0.92 13.94 -1.79
C ILE A 210 1.86 14.47 -0.71
N GLU A 211 1.73 13.98 0.52
CA GLU A 211 2.59 14.36 1.64
C GLU A 211 2.97 13.10 2.41
N ARG A 212 4.22 13.05 2.89
CA ARG A 212 4.71 11.97 3.75
C ARG A 212 5.69 12.49 4.78
N GLN A 213 5.56 11.98 5.99
CA GLN A 213 6.51 12.16 7.07
C GLN A 213 6.82 10.78 7.67
N ARG A 214 8.06 10.34 7.50
CA ARG A 214 8.53 9.07 8.05
C ARG A 214 8.78 9.19 9.54
N SER A 215 8.49 8.12 10.27
CA SER A 215 8.99 7.96 11.63
C SER A 215 10.52 7.89 11.65
N VAL A 216 11.08 8.22 12.81
CA VAL A 216 12.53 8.17 13.04
C VAL A 216 13.04 6.73 13.24
N ASP A 217 12.15 5.78 13.43
CA ASP A 217 12.46 4.37 13.66
C ASP A 217 12.08 3.50 12.46
N THR A 218 12.86 2.45 12.24
CA THR A 218 12.58 1.42 11.23
C THR A 218 12.81 0.06 11.85
N THR A 219 11.81 -0.81 11.72
CA THR A 219 11.88 -2.18 12.20
C THR A 219 12.34 -3.08 11.07
N TRP A 220 13.48 -3.70 11.29
CA TRP A 220 14.02 -4.74 10.43
C TRP A 220 13.60 -6.11 10.94
N MET A 221 13.26 -7.00 10.02
CA MET A 221 12.91 -8.38 10.31
C MET A 221 13.65 -9.30 9.33
N ALA A 222 14.33 -10.30 9.87
CA ALA A 222 14.91 -11.39 9.11
C ALA A 222 13.97 -12.59 9.16
N PHE A 223 13.66 -13.17 8.00
CA PHE A 223 12.76 -14.31 7.91
C PHE A 223 13.18 -15.27 6.80
N GLN A 224 12.71 -16.51 6.91
CA GLN A 224 12.90 -17.56 5.93
C GLN A 224 11.53 -18.02 5.42
N VAL A 225 11.48 -18.29 4.11
CA VAL A 225 10.34 -18.94 3.47
C VAL A 225 10.78 -20.36 3.07
N ASP A 226 9.97 -21.34 3.45
CA ASP A 226 10.14 -22.76 3.07
C ASP A 226 8.76 -23.36 2.80
N SER A 227 8.43 -23.50 1.53
CA SER A 227 7.14 -24.02 1.03
C SER A 227 6.86 -25.46 1.44
N GLN A 228 7.87 -26.22 1.87
CA GLN A 228 7.73 -27.61 2.33
C GLN A 228 7.63 -27.73 3.85
N ALA A 229 7.87 -26.64 4.59
CA ALA A 229 7.75 -26.63 6.04
C ALA A 229 6.28 -26.58 6.50
N GLU A 230 6.03 -27.06 7.71
CA GLU A 230 4.72 -26.93 8.37
C GLU A 230 4.32 -25.47 8.59
N GLN A 231 5.32 -24.60 8.80
CA GLN A 231 5.17 -23.14 8.84
C GLN A 231 5.96 -22.53 7.68
N PRO A 232 5.30 -22.14 6.58
CA PRO A 232 6.00 -21.68 5.38
C PRO A 232 6.78 -20.38 5.55
N LEU A 233 6.51 -19.60 6.59
CA LEU A 233 7.27 -18.40 6.95
C LEU A 233 7.72 -18.49 8.39
N GLN A 234 9.02 -18.31 8.60
CA GLN A 234 9.64 -18.31 9.91
C GLN A 234 10.41 -17.01 10.13
N VAL A 235 9.97 -16.20 11.08
CA VAL A 235 10.72 -15.03 11.55
C VAL A 235 11.87 -15.50 12.43
N THR A 236 13.08 -15.04 12.12
CA THR A 236 14.31 -15.46 12.80
C THR A 236 14.87 -14.39 13.72
N SER A 237 14.72 -13.11 13.37
CA SER A 237 15.13 -11.99 14.21
C SER A 237 14.38 -10.72 13.82
N THR A 238 14.18 -9.82 14.79
CA THR A 238 13.56 -8.51 14.61
C THR A 238 14.33 -7.47 15.41
N ILE A 239 14.71 -6.36 14.78
CA ILE A 239 15.47 -5.26 15.41
C ILE A 239 14.91 -3.92 14.94
N THR A 240 14.65 -3.01 15.88
CA THR A 240 14.29 -1.63 15.56
C THR A 240 15.52 -0.73 15.62
N THR A 241 15.73 0.03 14.55
CA THR A 241 16.82 1.00 14.40
C THR A 241 16.26 2.42 14.41
N TYR A 242 17.03 3.38 14.90
CA TYR A 242 16.60 4.77 15.06
C TYR A 242 17.54 5.71 14.29
N GLN A 243 16.99 6.79 13.72
CA GLN A 243 17.80 7.89 13.20
C GLN A 243 18.55 8.55 14.38
N GLY A 244 19.88 8.63 14.24
CA GLY A 244 20.76 9.29 15.20
C GLY A 244 20.84 10.80 15.04
#